data_AF-A0A968QP16-F1
#
_entry.id   AF-A0A968QP16-F1
#
_cell.length_a   1.000
_cell.length_b   1.000
_cell.length_c   1.000
_cell.angle_alpha   90.00
_cell.angle_beta   90.00
_cell.angle_gamma   90.00
#
_symmetry.space_group_name_H-M   'P 1'
#
loop_
_entity.id
_entity.type
_entity.pdbx_description
1 polymer ?
#
loop_
_entity_poly.entity_id
_entity_poly.type
_entity_poly.pdbx_seq_one_letter_code
_entity_poly.pdbx_strand_id
1 'polypeptide(L)'
;MMRLKKVFGVFLLLFFVAATGYSAETYVVGAGSLNVRKEASLKSGFMGVVRKGESLTKVGESYNETEKLNWYKVRRKNGQEGWVSAKYLKPVSVSDKKDAQKTDVSALRKPVKEIRAAFVYVGPIGDHGWTFEHDRGRKEMAKLPFVKETTYVDSVEKEEDTIAAIRRFASKGYNLIFTTSIEHLKPTIEAAKEFKNVIFMHCSGDKRSENLGTYFGRIHDPKYLSGIIAGSMTKSNIIGYTAPFPHIPEVVRGINAFVIGARSVNPKAEVRVKWTNSWYDEAVERKSAEALADEGADVLSMQQDSPETLKVAEERGKYAIGYNSDMKRFAPNAYLTSPIWNWGVVYKDVAEKVHKGTWKSEDIWWGMDKELVGLAPLSDKVPADVKALVEKKKAEIISGKFYVFTGPIKDEKGNLIVSEGKVMTDPELLKMTFFCRRSSEISGICRFQLCSESPSLIFRLDLNQGLQTVHFCQSDFAVGRCSDHLDSLYIGHRFGKNMALSYHIIHNQYFQIVVHIVLRISLFRVQNCES
;
A
#
# COMPACT_ATOMS: atom_id res chain seq x y z
N MET A 1 16.13 -76.38 -3.10
CA MET A 1 15.31 -75.52 -3.98
C MET A 1 15.21 -74.14 -3.34
N MET A 2 16.07 -73.21 -3.76
CA MET A 2 16.08 -71.80 -3.35
C MET A 2 16.44 -71.00 -4.59
N ARG A 3 15.47 -70.28 -5.19
CA ARG A 3 15.67 -69.28 -6.26
C ARG A 3 14.47 -68.33 -6.24
N LEU A 4 14.69 -67.05 -5.91
CA LEU A 4 15.03 -65.94 -6.82
C LEU A 4 13.78 -65.19 -7.30
N LYS A 5 13.52 -63.99 -6.75
CA LYS A 5 12.86 -62.90 -7.49
C LYS A 5 13.60 -61.58 -7.25
N LYS A 6 14.11 -61.05 -8.37
CA LYS A 6 14.88 -59.82 -8.63
C LYS A 6 14.04 -58.58 -8.25
N VAL A 7 14.56 -57.58 -7.54
CA VAL A 7 15.43 -56.46 -7.97
C VAL A 7 14.89 -55.72 -9.20
N PHE A 8 14.31 -54.53 -8.96
CA PHE A 8 14.39 -53.38 -9.86
C PHE A 8 14.49 -52.12 -9.00
N GLY A 9 15.68 -51.51 -9.01
CA GLY A 9 15.94 -50.24 -8.34
C GLY A 9 15.59 -49.07 -9.26
N VAL A 10 14.92 -48.08 -8.68
CA VAL A 10 14.90 -46.70 -9.19
C VAL A 10 15.34 -45.84 -8.01
N PHE A 11 16.63 -45.50 -8.00
CA PHE A 11 17.22 -44.53 -7.10
C PHE A 11 16.80 -43.15 -7.61
N LEU A 12 15.70 -42.60 -7.07
CA LEU A 12 15.37 -41.20 -7.25
C LEU A 12 16.26 -40.39 -6.31
N LEU A 13 17.32 -39.78 -6.85
CA LEU A 13 18.12 -38.78 -6.17
C LEU A 13 17.21 -37.58 -5.82
N LEU A 14 16.64 -37.58 -4.63
CA LEU A 14 16.13 -36.38 -3.99
C LEU A 14 17.35 -35.52 -3.60
N PHE A 15 17.67 -34.53 -4.42
CA PHE A 15 18.46 -33.38 -3.97
C PHE A 15 17.63 -32.63 -2.93
N PHE A 16 17.76 -33.03 -1.66
CA PHE A 16 17.49 -32.16 -0.53
C PHE A 16 18.56 -31.07 -0.54
N VAL A 17 18.31 -29.96 -1.23
CA VAL A 17 18.99 -28.71 -0.91
C VAL A 17 18.40 -28.25 0.41
N ALA A 18 19.01 -28.71 1.50
CA ALA A 18 18.86 -28.05 2.78
C ALA A 18 19.43 -26.64 2.62
N ALA A 19 18.56 -25.66 2.33
CA ALA A 19 18.88 -24.26 2.49
C ALA A 19 19.05 -24.01 4.00
N THR A 20 20.24 -24.33 4.51
CA THR A 20 20.67 -23.88 5.82
C THR A 20 20.77 -22.38 5.74
N GLY A 21 19.80 -21.69 6.35
CA GLY A 21 19.88 -20.26 6.62
C GLY A 21 21.09 -20.00 7.51
N TYR A 22 22.25 -19.77 6.90
CA TYR A 22 23.42 -19.30 7.61
C TYR A 22 23.18 -17.84 7.97
N SER A 23 22.91 -17.58 9.25
CA SER A 23 23.02 -16.25 9.84
C SER A 23 24.40 -15.68 9.50
N ALA A 24 24.42 -14.58 8.76
CA ALA A 24 25.65 -13.92 8.35
C ALA A 24 26.34 -13.26 9.57
N GLU A 25 27.27 -13.99 10.20
CA GLU A 25 28.03 -13.47 11.34
C GLU A 25 28.97 -12.34 10.88
N THR A 26 28.84 -11.15 11.47
CA THR A 26 29.71 -10.01 11.14
C THR A 26 30.84 -9.88 12.15
N TYR A 27 32.05 -9.64 11.67
CA TYR A 27 33.27 -9.47 12.44
C TYR A 27 33.93 -8.13 12.13
N VAL A 28 34.74 -7.62 13.06
CA VAL A 28 35.59 -6.43 12.86
C VAL A 28 37.06 -6.79 13.02
N VAL A 29 37.90 -6.20 12.18
CA VAL A 29 39.36 -6.41 12.21
C VAL A 29 39.95 -5.73 13.46
N GLY A 30 40.58 -6.52 14.34
CA GLY A 30 41.21 -6.03 15.57
C GLY A 30 42.67 -5.62 15.42
N ALA A 31 43.38 -6.12 14.40
CA ALA A 31 44.77 -5.79 14.10
C ALA A 31 44.88 -4.48 13.30
N GLY A 32 46.03 -3.78 13.40
CA GLY A 32 46.29 -2.56 12.61
C GLY A 32 46.11 -2.77 11.10
N SER A 33 46.59 -3.91 10.61
CA SER A 33 46.41 -4.42 9.26
C SER A 33 46.36 -5.95 9.29
N LEU A 34 45.50 -6.55 8.48
CA LEU A 34 45.33 -8.00 8.37
C LEU A 34 45.32 -8.41 6.90
N ASN A 35 46.14 -9.40 6.55
CA ASN A 35 46.26 -9.88 5.19
C ASN A 35 45.10 -10.80 4.81
N VAL A 36 44.51 -10.55 3.65
CA VAL A 36 43.53 -11.41 2.99
C VAL A 36 44.27 -12.33 2.03
N ARG A 37 43.98 -13.63 2.08
CA ARG A 37 44.66 -14.68 1.29
C ARG A 37 43.68 -15.49 0.46
N LYS A 38 44.20 -16.15 -0.58
CA LYS A 38 43.40 -17.00 -1.48
C LYS A 38 42.86 -18.26 -0.78
N GLU A 39 43.61 -18.79 0.18
CA GLU A 39 43.28 -20.00 0.94
C GLU A 39 43.61 -19.82 2.43
N ALA A 40 43.10 -20.74 3.25
CA ALA A 40 43.29 -20.81 4.70
C ALA A 40 44.72 -21.25 5.12
N SER A 41 45.74 -20.54 4.64
CA SER A 41 47.15 -20.82 4.97
C SER A 41 48.02 -19.57 4.88
N LEU A 42 49.01 -19.46 5.76
CA LEU A 42 50.06 -18.43 5.71
C LEU A 42 50.93 -18.52 4.46
N LYS A 43 51.01 -19.69 3.81
CA LYS A 43 51.75 -19.91 2.55
C LYS A 43 50.93 -19.55 1.31
N SER A 44 49.64 -19.29 1.47
CA SER A 44 48.75 -18.96 0.35
C SER A 44 49.01 -17.56 -0.22
N GLY A 45 48.71 -17.40 -1.51
CA GLY A 45 48.84 -16.15 -2.24
C GLY A 45 48.08 -15.00 -1.59
N PHE A 46 48.73 -13.83 -1.56
CA PHE A 46 48.21 -12.59 -0.99
C PHE A 46 47.19 -11.94 -1.94
N MET A 47 46.05 -11.50 -1.40
CA MET A 47 44.97 -10.84 -2.16
C MET A 47 44.77 -9.37 -1.79
N GLY A 48 45.25 -8.94 -0.62
CA GLY A 48 45.10 -7.56 -0.16
C GLY A 48 45.14 -7.43 1.36
N VAL A 49 44.92 -6.21 1.85
CA VAL A 49 44.90 -5.89 3.28
C VAL A 49 43.54 -5.35 3.68
N VAL A 50 43.05 -5.77 4.84
CA VAL A 50 41.94 -5.15 5.56
C VAL A 50 42.48 -4.46 6.82
N ARG A 51 41.93 -3.29 7.16
CA ARG A 51 42.46 -2.43 8.25
C ARG A 51 41.61 -2.53 9.52
N LYS A 52 42.20 -2.13 10.64
CA LYS A 52 41.50 -2.09 11.95
C LYS A 52 40.13 -1.40 11.82
N GLY A 53 39.08 -2.03 12.35
CA GLY A 53 37.72 -1.52 12.34
C GLY A 53 36.92 -1.80 11.06
N GLU A 54 37.52 -2.37 10.01
CA GLU A 54 36.78 -2.81 8.81
C GLU A 54 35.86 -3.99 9.17
N SER A 55 34.59 -3.89 8.76
CA SER A 55 33.58 -4.94 8.99
C SER A 55 33.62 -5.98 7.87
N LEU A 56 33.57 -7.24 8.25
CA LEU A 56 33.71 -8.39 7.38
C LEU A 56 32.59 -9.39 7.70
N THR A 57 31.92 -9.88 6.66
CA THR A 57 30.89 -10.91 6.84
C THR A 57 31.54 -12.28 6.71
N LYS A 58 31.42 -13.12 7.74
CA LYS A 58 31.90 -14.50 7.71
C LYS A 58 30.97 -15.32 6.82
N VAL A 59 31.58 -16.01 5.85
CA VAL A 59 30.89 -16.88 4.88
C VAL A 59 31.39 -18.33 4.95
N GLY A 60 32.39 -18.60 5.77
CA GLY A 60 32.90 -19.95 6.04
C GLY A 60 34.05 -19.94 7.04
N GLU A 61 34.45 -21.12 7.50
CA GLU A 61 35.59 -21.31 8.39
C GLU A 61 36.38 -22.57 8.04
N SER A 62 37.65 -22.59 8.41
CA SER A 62 38.55 -23.72 8.21
C SER A 62 39.64 -23.69 9.28
N TYR A 63 40.08 -24.86 9.72
CA TYR A 63 41.21 -25.02 10.61
C TYR A 63 42.39 -25.60 9.84
N ASN A 64 43.54 -24.95 9.94
CA ASN A 64 44.78 -25.43 9.35
C ASN A 64 45.57 -26.22 10.41
N GLU A 65 45.64 -27.54 10.27
CA GLU A 65 46.30 -28.43 11.24
C GLU A 65 47.82 -28.22 11.32
N THR A 66 48.47 -27.93 10.19
CA THR A 66 49.92 -27.69 10.12
C THR A 66 50.31 -26.40 10.82
N GLU A 67 49.51 -25.35 10.63
CA GLU A 67 49.75 -24.02 11.20
C GLU A 67 49.11 -23.84 12.59
N LYS A 68 48.24 -24.78 12.99
CA LYS A 68 47.39 -24.70 14.20
C LYS A 68 46.61 -23.38 14.29
N LEU A 69 46.07 -22.91 13.16
CA LEU A 69 45.36 -21.63 13.04
C LEU A 69 43.93 -21.83 12.54
N ASN A 70 42.99 -21.10 13.16
CA ASN A 70 41.65 -20.93 12.65
C ASN A 70 41.63 -19.81 11.59
N TRP A 71 40.95 -20.08 10.49
CA TRP A 71 40.79 -19.18 9.35
C TRP A 71 39.30 -18.96 9.07
N TYR A 72 38.91 -17.72 8.84
CA TYR A 72 37.57 -17.37 8.39
C TYR A 72 37.61 -16.92 6.94
N LYS A 73 36.70 -17.49 6.14
CA LYS A 73 36.40 -16.98 4.81
C LYS A 73 35.45 -15.80 5.00
N VAL A 74 35.85 -14.64 4.51
CA VAL A 74 35.12 -13.38 4.70
C VAL A 74 34.76 -12.74 3.37
N ARG A 75 33.60 -12.11 3.32
CA ARG A 75 33.15 -11.25 2.22
C ARG A 75 33.30 -9.80 2.63
N ARG A 76 33.96 -9.01 1.77
CA ARG A 76 34.14 -7.56 1.94
C ARG A 76 32.97 -6.80 1.33
N LYS A 77 32.84 -5.50 1.66
CA LYS A 77 31.80 -4.61 1.11
C LYS A 77 31.80 -4.49 -0.41
N ASN A 78 32.96 -4.66 -1.05
CA ASN A 78 33.11 -4.65 -2.51
C ASN A 78 32.78 -6.01 -3.16
N GLY A 79 32.23 -6.97 -2.41
CA GLY A 79 31.88 -8.31 -2.90
C GLY A 79 33.04 -9.31 -2.97
N GLN A 80 34.30 -8.88 -2.77
CA GLN A 80 35.45 -9.78 -2.82
C GLN A 80 35.49 -10.70 -1.60
N GLU A 81 35.76 -11.99 -1.86
CA GLU A 81 35.94 -13.00 -0.83
C GLU A 81 37.41 -13.41 -0.68
N GLY A 82 37.82 -13.71 0.54
CA GLY A 82 39.13 -14.25 0.83
C GLY A 82 39.25 -14.74 2.27
N TRP A 83 40.39 -15.33 2.61
CA TRP A 83 40.65 -15.92 3.91
C TRP A 83 41.49 -15.01 4.79
N VAL A 84 41.07 -14.87 6.04
CA VAL A 84 41.79 -14.11 7.08
C VAL A 84 41.93 -14.95 8.33
N SER A 85 42.99 -14.72 9.11
CA SER A 85 43.18 -15.43 10.37
C SER A 85 42.14 -14.98 11.41
N ALA A 86 41.36 -15.94 11.93
CA ALA A 86 40.30 -15.70 12.90
C ALA A 86 40.81 -15.07 14.20
N LYS A 87 42.09 -15.29 14.54
CA LYS A 87 42.76 -14.71 15.71
C LYS A 87 42.65 -13.18 15.78
N TYR A 88 42.60 -12.52 14.62
CA TYR A 88 42.58 -11.06 14.52
C TYR A 88 41.20 -10.49 14.23
N LEU A 89 40.17 -11.33 14.21
CA LEU A 89 38.80 -10.92 14.06
C LEU A 89 38.13 -10.91 15.42
N LYS A 90 37.47 -9.81 15.73
CA LYS A 90 36.58 -9.71 16.88
C LYS A 90 35.17 -9.94 16.35
N PRO A 91 34.42 -10.95 16.86
CA PRO A 91 33.01 -11.03 16.54
C PRO A 91 32.38 -9.69 16.91
N VAL A 92 31.46 -9.19 16.08
CA VAL A 92 30.52 -8.18 16.54
C VAL A 92 29.58 -8.89 17.49
N SER A 93 30.10 -9.20 18.69
CA SER A 93 29.32 -9.74 19.78
C SER A 93 28.38 -8.64 20.25
N VAL A 94 27.17 -9.07 20.56
CA VAL A 94 26.05 -8.37 21.22
C VAL A 94 26.48 -7.96 22.66
N SER A 95 27.64 -7.32 22.81
CA SER A 95 28.27 -6.96 24.08
C SER A 95 28.49 -5.46 24.27
N ASP A 96 28.15 -4.62 23.28
CA ASP A 96 27.74 -3.23 23.53
C ASP A 96 26.23 -3.13 23.88
N LYS A 97 25.57 -4.29 24.03
CA LYS A 97 24.15 -4.44 24.42
C LYS A 97 23.94 -4.65 25.93
N LYS A 98 24.98 -4.49 26.77
CA LYS A 98 24.85 -4.76 28.22
C LYS A 98 24.28 -3.61 29.06
N ASP A 99 24.11 -2.41 28.50
CA ASP A 99 23.33 -1.33 29.15
C ASP A 99 21.93 -1.13 28.56
N ALA A 100 21.55 -1.85 27.50
CA ALA A 100 20.23 -1.73 26.87
C ALA A 100 19.23 -2.85 27.25
N GLN A 101 19.68 -3.90 27.95
CA GLN A 101 18.84 -5.02 28.36
C GLN A 101 18.69 -5.09 29.89
N LYS A 102 17.98 -4.09 30.44
CA LYS A 102 17.18 -4.13 31.69
C LYS A 102 16.68 -2.74 32.09
N THR A 103 16.42 -1.85 31.14
CA THR A 103 15.61 -0.67 31.45
C THR A 103 14.17 -1.12 31.60
N ASP A 104 13.76 -1.24 32.86
CA ASP A 104 12.37 -1.27 33.30
C ASP A 104 11.55 -0.25 32.49
N VAL A 105 10.38 -0.66 32.01
CA VAL A 105 9.43 0.19 31.29
C VAL A 105 9.04 1.41 32.13
N SER A 106 9.22 1.35 33.45
CA SER A 106 9.15 2.51 34.34
C SER A 106 10.07 3.67 33.94
N ALA A 107 11.21 3.41 33.27
CA ALA A 107 12.13 4.43 32.77
C ALA A 107 11.53 5.27 31.63
N LEU A 108 10.55 4.76 30.88
CA LEU A 108 9.83 5.51 29.83
C LEU A 108 8.87 6.56 30.40
N ARG A 109 8.53 6.44 31.69
CA ARG A 109 7.66 7.39 32.41
C ARG A 109 8.45 8.45 33.17
N LYS A 110 9.76 8.52 32.95
CA LYS A 110 10.62 9.57 33.49
C LYS A 110 10.76 10.68 32.45
N PRO A 111 10.75 11.96 32.86
CA PRO A 111 11.04 13.06 31.97
C PRO A 111 12.35 12.86 31.22
N VAL A 112 12.32 12.99 29.90
CA VAL A 112 13.50 12.89 29.04
C VAL A 112 13.99 14.30 28.72
N LYS A 113 15.18 14.66 29.20
CA LYS A 113 15.72 16.02 29.08
C LYS A 113 15.93 16.46 27.63
N GLU A 114 16.35 15.54 26.76
CA GLU A 114 16.62 15.79 25.34
C GLU A 114 16.00 14.68 24.47
N ILE A 115 15.19 15.08 23.49
CA ILE A 115 14.62 14.18 22.49
C ILE A 115 15.58 14.09 21.31
N ARG A 116 15.90 12.86 20.91
CA ARG A 116 16.55 12.54 19.64
C ARG A 116 15.60 11.64 18.88
N ALA A 117 14.99 12.18 17.83
CA ALA A 117 13.95 11.48 17.08
C ALA A 117 14.43 10.97 15.72
N ALA A 118 13.99 9.79 15.32
CA ALA A 118 14.28 9.23 14.00
C ALA A 118 12.99 8.85 13.27
N PHE A 119 13.02 8.94 11.94
CA PHE A 119 11.87 8.64 11.08
C PHE A 119 12.26 7.61 10.02
N VAL A 120 11.39 6.65 9.77
CA VAL A 120 11.52 5.66 8.69
C VAL A 120 10.38 5.89 7.71
N TYR A 121 10.71 6.34 6.51
CA TYR A 121 9.74 6.64 5.46
C TYR A 121 9.69 5.53 4.40
N VAL A 122 8.50 5.23 3.90
CA VAL A 122 8.30 4.25 2.81
C VAL A 122 8.78 4.80 1.46
N GLY A 123 8.44 6.04 1.14
CA GLY A 123 8.79 6.69 -0.12
C GLY A 123 9.90 7.74 0.04
N PRO A 124 10.27 8.43 -1.05
CA PRO A 124 11.19 9.56 -1.01
C PRO A 124 10.50 10.85 -0.56
N ILE A 125 11.22 11.78 0.06
CA ILE A 125 10.70 13.13 0.38
C ILE A 125 10.27 13.90 -0.89
N GLY A 126 10.82 13.51 -2.04
CA GLY A 126 10.48 14.04 -3.37
C GLY A 126 9.09 13.68 -3.88
N ASP A 127 8.31 12.82 -3.20
CA ASP A 127 6.95 12.46 -3.63
C ASP A 127 5.98 13.66 -3.65
N HIS A 128 6.31 14.71 -2.87
CA HIS A 128 5.47 15.90 -2.69
C HIS A 128 4.07 15.61 -2.13
N GLY A 129 3.85 14.43 -1.56
CA GLY A 129 2.61 13.96 -0.97
C GLY A 129 2.86 13.37 0.41
N TRP A 130 2.78 12.05 0.54
CA TRP A 130 2.76 11.36 1.83
C TRP A 130 4.04 11.54 2.64
N THR A 131 5.19 11.15 2.09
CA THR A 131 6.49 11.24 2.75
C THR A 131 6.89 12.69 2.95
N PHE A 132 6.61 13.54 1.96
CA PHE A 132 6.82 14.97 2.06
C PHE A 132 6.11 15.56 3.29
N GLU A 133 4.83 15.22 3.52
CA GLU A 133 4.10 15.69 4.70
C GLU A 133 4.67 15.17 6.01
N HIS A 134 5.08 13.90 6.07
CA HIS A 134 5.75 13.36 7.25
C HIS A 134 7.06 14.10 7.55
N ASP A 135 7.83 14.44 6.52
CA ASP A 135 9.05 15.24 6.66
C ASP A 135 8.76 16.68 7.09
N ARG A 136 7.69 17.31 6.57
CA ARG A 136 7.22 18.62 7.08
C ARG A 136 6.88 18.53 8.56
N GLY A 137 6.14 17.52 8.98
CA GLY A 137 5.83 17.27 10.39
C GLY A 137 7.10 17.12 11.24
N ARG A 138 8.08 16.34 10.77
CA ARG A 138 9.39 16.17 11.46
C ARG A 138 10.08 17.52 11.65
N LYS A 139 10.12 18.35 10.60
CA LYS A 139 10.71 19.69 10.64
C LYS A 139 9.99 20.60 11.63
N GLU A 140 8.67 20.52 11.74
CA GLU A 140 7.91 21.27 12.76
C GLU A 140 8.23 20.80 14.19
N MET A 141 8.31 19.49 14.43
CA MET A 141 8.70 18.93 15.72
C MET A 141 10.13 19.33 16.10
N ALA A 142 11.06 19.40 15.14
CA ALA A 142 12.45 19.77 15.36
C ALA A 142 12.64 21.20 15.89
N LYS A 143 11.63 22.07 15.77
CA LYS A 143 11.67 23.45 16.31
C LYS A 143 11.46 23.50 17.83
N LEU A 144 11.02 22.42 18.47
CA LEU A 144 10.83 22.37 19.91
C LEU A 144 12.19 22.45 20.64
N PRO A 145 12.31 23.25 21.71
CA PRO A 145 13.60 23.56 22.33
C PRO A 145 14.31 22.35 22.98
N PHE A 146 13.55 21.31 23.33
CA PHE A 146 14.07 20.07 23.90
C PHE A 146 14.31 18.96 22.86
N VAL A 147 14.03 19.22 21.58
CA VAL A 147 14.36 18.30 20.48
C VAL A 147 15.75 18.65 19.97
N LYS A 148 16.74 17.86 20.38
CA LYS A 148 18.15 18.09 20.06
C LYS A 148 18.51 17.73 18.62
N GLU A 149 17.90 16.65 18.12
CA GLU A 149 18.23 16.11 16.82
C GLU A 149 17.02 15.39 16.24
N THR A 150 16.79 15.57 14.94
CA THR A 150 15.94 14.67 14.16
C THR A 150 16.73 14.10 12.99
N THR A 151 16.50 12.85 12.65
CA THR A 151 17.07 12.19 11.46
C THR A 151 16.01 11.38 10.75
N TYR A 152 16.32 10.91 9.55
CA TYR A 152 15.43 10.03 8.80
C TYR A 152 16.20 9.06 7.91
N VAL A 153 15.50 8.05 7.42
CA VAL A 153 15.85 7.29 6.22
C VAL A 153 14.58 7.19 5.38
N ASP A 154 14.71 7.38 4.08
CA ASP A 154 13.61 7.31 3.13
C ASP A 154 13.73 6.10 2.20
N SER A 155 12.69 5.87 1.40
CA SER A 155 12.62 4.75 0.44
C SER A 155 12.80 3.37 1.08
N VAL A 156 12.19 3.15 2.25
CA VAL A 156 12.25 1.89 2.99
C VAL A 156 10.95 1.10 2.82
N GLU A 157 10.90 0.25 1.80
CA GLU A 157 9.71 -0.55 1.47
C GLU A 157 9.71 -1.94 2.14
N LYS A 158 10.89 -2.53 2.34
CA LYS A 158 11.03 -3.93 2.78
C LYS A 158 11.04 -4.07 4.28
N GLU A 159 10.54 -5.21 4.76
CA GLU A 159 10.50 -5.56 6.17
C GLU A 159 11.92 -5.59 6.79
N GLU A 160 12.88 -6.19 6.08
CA GLU A 160 14.26 -6.36 6.53
C GLU A 160 15.01 -5.02 6.61
N ASP A 161 14.77 -4.14 5.65
CA ASP A 161 15.38 -2.81 5.63
C ASP A 161 14.79 -1.91 6.73
N THR A 162 13.49 -2.05 7.00
CA THR A 162 12.80 -1.36 8.10
C THR A 162 13.41 -1.74 9.44
N ILE A 163 13.55 -3.03 9.74
CA ILE A 163 14.10 -3.45 11.03
C ILE A 163 15.58 -3.06 11.18
N ALA A 164 16.36 -3.12 10.10
CA ALA A 164 17.75 -2.68 10.10
C ALA A 164 17.87 -1.16 10.36
N ALA A 165 17.02 -0.35 9.74
CA ALA A 165 16.95 1.09 9.97
C ALA A 165 16.60 1.42 11.43
N ILE A 166 15.55 0.78 11.97
CA ILE A 166 15.14 0.99 13.36
C ILE A 166 16.26 0.62 14.33
N ARG A 167 16.86 -0.57 14.17
CA ARG A 167 18.00 -1.03 15.00
C ARG A 167 19.16 -0.04 14.95
N ARG A 168 19.50 0.45 13.75
CA ARG A 168 20.56 1.45 13.57
C ARG A 168 20.27 2.75 14.34
N PHE A 169 19.04 3.24 14.32
CA PHE A 169 18.67 4.43 15.09
C PHE A 169 18.68 4.15 16.59
N ALA A 170 18.07 3.07 17.05
CA ALA A 170 18.06 2.72 18.47
C ALA A 170 19.48 2.57 19.04
N SER A 171 20.39 1.89 18.32
CA SER A 171 21.80 1.76 18.72
C SER A 171 22.58 3.07 18.70
N LYS A 172 22.15 4.09 17.93
CA LYS A 172 22.72 5.43 17.94
C LYS A 172 22.15 6.33 19.04
N GLY A 173 21.26 5.80 19.88
CA GLY A 173 20.67 6.53 21.01
C GLY A 173 19.53 7.47 20.64
N TYR A 174 18.82 7.22 19.52
CA TYR A 174 17.53 7.86 19.29
C TYR A 174 16.50 7.22 20.23
N ASN A 175 15.76 8.06 20.96
CA ASN A 175 14.85 7.64 22.03
C ASN A 175 13.36 7.74 21.63
N LEU A 176 13.08 8.32 20.47
CA LEU A 176 11.75 8.38 19.86
C LEU A 176 11.86 8.02 18.37
N ILE A 177 11.20 6.95 17.93
CA ILE A 177 11.27 6.47 16.54
C ILE A 177 9.87 6.41 15.94
N PHE A 178 9.68 7.12 14.83
CA PHE A 178 8.46 7.08 14.04
C PHE A 178 8.64 6.20 12.81
N THR A 179 7.70 5.28 12.60
CA THR A 179 7.58 4.50 11.36
C THR A 179 6.28 4.90 10.67
N THR A 180 6.37 5.27 9.39
CA THR A 180 5.32 6.08 8.73
C THR A 180 4.58 5.35 7.62
N SER A 181 4.53 4.02 7.67
CA SER A 181 3.79 3.23 6.70
C SER A 181 3.29 1.92 7.28
N ILE A 182 2.20 1.38 6.72
CA ILE A 182 1.49 0.23 7.27
C ILE A 182 2.35 -1.04 7.31
N GLU A 183 3.19 -1.24 6.29
CA GLU A 183 4.11 -2.38 6.20
C GLU A 183 5.23 -2.34 7.25
N HIS A 184 5.48 -1.18 7.88
CA HIS A 184 6.50 -1.06 8.93
C HIS A 184 6.06 -1.65 10.28
N LEU A 185 4.79 -2.06 10.43
CA LEU A 185 4.22 -2.44 11.73
C LEU A 185 4.94 -3.62 12.36
N LYS A 186 5.10 -4.70 11.59
CA LYS A 186 5.72 -5.93 12.08
C LYS A 186 7.19 -5.71 12.49
N PRO A 187 8.06 -5.06 11.68
CA PRO A 187 9.39 -4.61 12.10
C PRO A 187 9.39 -3.78 13.37
N THR A 188 8.45 -2.84 13.48
CA THR A 188 8.36 -1.94 14.63
C THR A 188 8.03 -2.70 15.91
N ILE A 189 7.11 -3.67 15.85
CA ILE A 189 6.78 -4.55 16.99
C ILE A 189 7.99 -5.38 17.42
N GLU A 190 8.75 -5.94 16.46
CA GLU A 190 9.95 -6.70 16.79
C GLU A 190 11.00 -5.82 17.47
N ALA A 191 11.28 -4.64 16.92
CA ALA A 191 12.21 -3.69 17.51
C ALA A 191 11.76 -3.20 18.90
N ALA A 192 10.45 -2.98 19.10
CA ALA A 192 9.89 -2.59 20.39
C ALA A 192 10.05 -3.68 21.47
N LYS A 193 10.19 -4.96 21.09
CA LYS A 193 10.57 -6.04 22.02
C LYS A 193 12.05 -5.96 22.41
N GLU A 194 12.90 -5.55 21.48
CA GLU A 194 14.35 -5.48 21.67
C GLU A 194 14.81 -4.22 22.43
N PHE A 195 14.21 -3.06 22.14
CA PHE A 195 14.64 -1.76 22.67
C PHE A 195 13.58 -1.16 23.61
N LYS A 196 13.53 -1.66 24.85
CA LYS A 196 12.53 -1.25 25.86
C LYS A 196 12.68 0.18 26.37
N ASN A 197 13.83 0.81 26.14
CA ASN A 197 14.12 2.21 26.46
C ASN A 197 13.76 3.19 25.34
N VAL A 198 13.29 2.71 24.18
CA VAL A 198 12.93 3.55 23.03
C VAL A 198 11.41 3.56 22.91
N ILE A 199 10.86 4.75 22.68
CA ILE A 199 9.45 4.93 22.35
C ILE A 199 9.28 4.85 20.85
N PHE A 200 8.35 4.01 20.43
CA PHE A 200 7.99 3.82 19.04
C PHE A 200 6.59 4.36 18.78
N MET A 201 6.42 5.02 17.64
CA MET A 201 5.13 5.47 17.14
C MET A 201 4.95 4.97 15.72
N HIS A 202 3.95 4.12 15.51
CA HIS A 202 3.67 3.54 14.21
C HIS A 202 2.44 4.18 13.57
N CYS A 203 2.58 4.67 12.33
CA CYS A 203 1.48 5.26 11.56
C CYS A 203 0.54 4.17 11.03
N SER A 204 -0.78 4.37 11.13
CA SER A 204 -1.83 3.49 10.56
C SER A 204 -1.86 2.03 11.05
N GLY A 205 -1.17 1.69 12.13
CA GLY A 205 -1.12 0.34 12.68
C GLY A 205 -2.20 0.06 13.73
N ASP A 206 -2.50 -1.21 13.96
CA ASP A 206 -3.52 -1.68 14.91
C ASP A 206 -2.94 -2.37 16.17
N LYS A 207 -1.62 -2.54 16.23
CA LYS A 207 -0.92 -3.25 17.31
C LYS A 207 -0.01 -2.32 18.08
N ARG A 208 -0.05 -2.46 19.40
CA ARG A 208 0.68 -1.65 20.38
C ARG A 208 1.40 -2.53 21.39
N SER A 209 2.35 -1.94 22.09
CA SER A 209 3.02 -2.51 23.26
C SER A 209 3.31 -1.37 24.26
N GLU A 210 3.85 -1.66 25.43
CA GLU A 210 4.12 -0.64 26.45
C GLU A 210 4.98 0.54 25.96
N ASN A 211 5.85 0.31 24.98
CA ASN A 211 6.73 1.30 24.37
C ASN A 211 6.43 1.54 22.88
N LEU A 212 5.26 1.11 22.39
CA LEU A 212 4.81 1.31 21.02
C LEU A 212 3.38 1.84 21.02
N GLY A 213 3.19 3.10 20.59
CA GLY A 213 1.89 3.68 20.30
C GLY A 213 1.57 3.64 18.80
N THR A 214 0.31 3.86 18.46
CA THR A 214 -0.15 3.99 17.07
C THR A 214 -0.75 5.36 16.85
N TYR A 215 -0.66 5.87 15.62
CA TYR A 215 -1.28 7.14 15.26
C TYR A 215 -1.78 7.13 13.83
N PHE A 216 -2.90 7.81 13.59
CA PHE A 216 -3.47 8.06 12.28
C PHE A 216 -4.47 9.22 12.36
N GLY A 217 -5.13 9.57 11.25
CA GLY A 217 -6.17 10.61 11.25
C GLY A 217 -7.47 10.22 10.55
N ARG A 218 -8.53 10.97 10.84
CA ARG A 218 -9.85 10.81 10.22
C ARG A 218 -9.91 11.44 8.83
N ILE A 219 -8.98 11.04 7.95
CA ILE A 219 -8.84 11.61 6.59
C ILE A 219 -10.08 11.42 5.69
N HIS A 220 -10.97 10.50 6.08
CA HIS A 220 -12.26 10.33 5.43
C HIS A 220 -13.15 11.58 5.54
N ASP A 221 -13.02 12.37 6.61
CA ASP A 221 -13.79 13.61 6.78
C ASP A 221 -13.49 14.65 5.69
N PRO A 222 -12.22 15.07 5.47
CA PRO A 222 -11.91 15.96 4.35
C PRO A 222 -12.09 15.29 2.99
N LYS A 223 -11.98 13.94 2.87
CA LYS A 223 -12.35 13.26 1.61
C LYS A 223 -13.83 13.42 1.29
N TYR A 224 -14.73 13.31 2.27
CA TYR A 224 -16.16 13.62 2.09
C TYR A 224 -16.38 15.07 1.62
N LEU A 225 -15.72 16.04 2.27
CA LEU A 225 -15.81 17.44 1.87
C LEU A 225 -15.29 17.68 0.45
N SER A 226 -14.17 17.06 0.07
CA SER A 226 -13.65 17.12 -1.30
C SER A 226 -14.58 16.43 -2.31
N GLY A 227 -15.31 15.40 -1.87
CA GLY A 227 -16.37 14.76 -2.64
C GLY A 227 -17.50 15.72 -2.97
N ILE A 228 -17.98 16.51 -1.99
CA ILE A 228 -18.99 17.56 -2.22
C ILE A 228 -18.52 18.52 -3.32
N ILE A 229 -17.26 18.94 -3.28
CA ILE A 229 -16.69 19.82 -4.29
C ILE A 229 -16.70 19.11 -5.66
N ALA A 230 -16.18 17.88 -5.74
CA ALA A 230 -16.15 17.13 -7.00
C ALA A 230 -17.55 16.93 -7.61
N GLY A 231 -18.54 16.54 -6.79
CA GLY A 231 -19.92 16.33 -7.21
C GLY A 231 -20.60 17.61 -7.68
N SER A 232 -20.25 18.76 -7.10
CA SER A 232 -20.77 20.07 -7.51
C SER A 232 -20.08 20.60 -8.78
N MET A 233 -18.82 20.23 -9.00
CA MET A 233 -18.00 20.75 -10.10
C MET A 233 -18.08 19.90 -11.38
N THR A 234 -18.41 18.62 -11.27
CA THR A 234 -18.55 17.73 -12.45
C THR A 234 -19.76 18.12 -13.30
N LYS A 235 -19.56 18.14 -14.61
CA LYS A 235 -20.59 18.34 -15.64
C LYS A 235 -20.95 17.01 -16.33
N SER A 236 -19.99 16.10 -16.48
CA SER A 236 -20.21 14.77 -17.08
C SER A 236 -20.89 13.79 -16.12
N ASN A 237 -20.90 14.09 -14.81
CA ASN A 237 -21.21 13.17 -13.72
C ASN A 237 -20.19 12.04 -13.54
N ILE A 238 -19.09 12.04 -14.31
CA ILE A 238 -18.03 11.02 -14.21
C ILE A 238 -16.83 11.66 -13.53
N ILE A 239 -16.43 11.09 -12.39
CA ILE A 239 -15.28 11.51 -11.60
C ILE A 239 -14.26 10.36 -11.63
N GLY A 240 -13.02 10.66 -12.00
CA GLY A 240 -11.93 9.70 -11.99
C GLY A 240 -11.22 9.68 -10.64
N TYR A 241 -10.84 8.49 -10.18
CA TYR A 241 -10.13 8.29 -8.92
C TYR A 241 -8.98 7.28 -9.08
N THR A 242 -7.73 7.72 -8.93
CA THR A 242 -6.59 6.79 -8.87
C THR A 242 -6.38 6.32 -7.43
N ALA A 243 -6.23 5.02 -7.23
CA ALA A 243 -6.14 4.43 -5.89
C ALA A 243 -5.12 3.27 -5.85
N PRO A 244 -4.54 2.96 -4.68
CA PRO A 244 -3.44 2.02 -4.59
C PRO A 244 -3.99 0.60 -4.51
N PHE A 245 -4.45 0.20 -3.33
CA PHE A 245 -4.85 -1.16 -3.02
C PHE A 245 -6.34 -1.25 -2.63
N PRO A 246 -7.12 -2.18 -3.22
CA PRO A 246 -8.56 -2.27 -2.98
C PRO A 246 -8.94 -2.85 -1.61
N HIS A 247 -8.03 -3.56 -0.95
CA HIS A 247 -8.30 -4.30 0.27
C HIS A 247 -7.88 -3.56 1.56
N ILE A 248 -7.27 -2.39 1.44
CA ILE A 248 -6.78 -1.63 2.60
C ILE A 248 -7.92 -0.76 3.14
N PRO A 249 -8.34 -0.92 4.42
CA PRO A 249 -9.49 -0.20 4.96
C PRO A 249 -9.40 1.32 4.87
N GLU A 250 -8.20 1.90 4.94
CA GLU A 250 -7.99 3.33 4.73
C GLU A 250 -8.44 3.79 3.35
N VAL A 251 -8.08 3.04 2.32
CA VAL A 251 -8.39 3.34 0.92
C VAL A 251 -9.88 3.19 0.68
N VAL A 252 -10.46 2.08 1.16
CA VAL A 252 -11.90 1.81 1.07
C VAL A 252 -12.71 2.92 1.76
N ARG A 253 -12.34 3.30 2.99
CA ARG A 253 -12.96 4.43 3.70
C ARG A 253 -12.85 5.73 2.91
N GLY A 254 -11.67 6.02 2.37
CA GLY A 254 -11.42 7.26 1.65
C GLY A 254 -12.29 7.40 0.41
N ILE A 255 -12.39 6.34 -0.39
CA ILE A 255 -13.24 6.27 -1.58
C ILE A 255 -14.72 6.38 -1.19
N ASN A 256 -15.17 5.62 -0.18
CA ASN A 256 -16.56 5.66 0.26
C ASN A 256 -16.99 7.05 0.75
N ALA A 257 -16.16 7.69 1.57
CA ALA A 257 -16.44 9.04 2.05
C ALA A 257 -16.54 10.03 0.88
N PHE A 258 -15.62 9.95 -0.08
CA PHE A 258 -15.63 10.78 -1.29
C PHE A 258 -16.91 10.55 -2.13
N VAL A 259 -17.32 9.29 -2.34
CA VAL A 259 -18.55 8.93 -3.04
C VAL A 259 -19.79 9.47 -2.33
N ILE A 260 -19.87 9.30 -1.01
CA ILE A 260 -20.97 9.83 -0.18
C ILE A 260 -21.04 11.35 -0.30
N GLY A 261 -19.88 12.02 -0.27
CA GLY A 261 -19.76 13.47 -0.47
C GLY A 261 -20.27 13.93 -1.83
N ALA A 262 -19.74 13.37 -2.92
CA ALA A 262 -20.13 13.73 -4.27
C ALA A 262 -21.62 13.52 -4.52
N ARG A 263 -22.18 12.42 -3.99
CA ARG A 263 -23.59 12.08 -4.20
C ARG A 263 -24.58 12.81 -3.33
N SER A 264 -24.11 13.43 -2.24
CA SER A 264 -24.95 14.29 -1.41
C SER A 264 -25.42 15.55 -2.15
N VAL A 265 -24.66 16.01 -3.15
CA VAL A 265 -24.98 17.17 -3.99
C VAL A 265 -25.33 16.79 -5.43
N ASN A 266 -24.78 15.68 -5.93
CA ASN A 266 -25.08 15.15 -7.25
C ASN A 266 -25.40 13.66 -7.18
N PRO A 267 -26.68 13.27 -7.00
CA PRO A 267 -27.09 11.87 -6.92
C PRO A 267 -26.80 11.03 -8.17
N LYS A 268 -26.42 11.65 -9.30
CA LYS A 268 -26.04 10.99 -10.56
C LYS A 268 -24.53 10.77 -10.69
N ALA A 269 -23.72 11.39 -9.83
CA ALA A 269 -22.26 11.23 -9.87
C ALA A 269 -21.83 9.76 -9.77
N GLU A 270 -20.89 9.39 -10.63
CA GLU A 270 -20.24 8.09 -10.74
C GLU A 270 -18.73 8.29 -10.52
N VAL A 271 -18.19 7.59 -9.52
CA VAL A 271 -16.75 7.62 -9.24
C VAL A 271 -16.12 6.35 -9.80
N ARG A 272 -15.27 6.52 -10.81
CA ARG A 272 -14.54 5.42 -11.48
C ARG A 272 -13.16 5.31 -10.87
N VAL A 273 -12.84 4.12 -10.38
CA VAL A 273 -11.56 3.86 -9.70
C VAL A 273 -10.63 3.09 -10.63
N LYS A 274 -9.37 3.52 -10.71
CA LYS A 274 -8.26 2.72 -11.27
C LYS A 274 -7.28 2.36 -10.17
N TRP A 275 -7.05 1.07 -10.01
CA TRP A 275 -6.14 0.49 -9.04
C TRP A 275 -4.71 0.42 -9.60
N THR A 276 -3.76 1.09 -8.96
CA THR A 276 -2.35 1.09 -9.35
C THR A 276 -1.57 -0.07 -8.73
N ASN A 277 -2.07 -0.65 -7.63
CA ASN A 277 -1.38 -1.66 -6.83
C ASN A 277 -0.01 -1.19 -6.31
N SER A 278 0.16 0.12 -6.12
CA SER A 278 1.32 0.74 -5.48
C SER A 278 0.88 2.00 -4.75
N TRP A 279 1.58 2.38 -3.68
CA TRP A 279 1.42 3.69 -3.05
C TRP A 279 2.01 4.82 -3.91
N TYR A 280 3.14 4.52 -4.58
CA TYR A 280 3.92 5.46 -5.36
C TYR A 280 4.48 4.77 -6.61
N ASP A 281 4.05 5.22 -7.79
CA ASP A 281 4.61 4.88 -9.10
C ASP A 281 4.10 5.92 -10.10
N GLU A 282 4.89 6.96 -10.35
CA GLU A 282 4.50 8.09 -11.21
C GLU A 282 4.00 7.63 -12.59
N ALA A 283 4.64 6.62 -13.20
CA ALA A 283 4.27 6.15 -14.53
C ALA A 283 2.90 5.44 -14.52
N VAL A 284 2.64 4.59 -13.52
CA VAL A 284 1.36 3.90 -13.37
C VAL A 284 0.25 4.85 -12.95
N GLU A 285 0.53 5.79 -12.05
CA GLU A 285 -0.40 6.83 -11.62
C GLU A 285 -0.86 7.68 -12.81
N ARG A 286 0.11 8.19 -13.59
CA ARG A 286 -0.16 8.99 -14.78
C ARG A 286 -1.02 8.23 -15.79
N LYS A 287 -0.62 7.01 -16.16
CA LYS A 287 -1.38 6.18 -17.11
C LYS A 287 -2.80 5.89 -16.63
N SER A 288 -2.98 5.70 -15.32
CA SER A 288 -4.29 5.46 -14.72
C SER A 288 -5.18 6.70 -14.78
N ALA A 289 -4.60 7.88 -14.52
CA ALA A 289 -5.31 9.16 -14.64
C ALA A 289 -5.67 9.49 -16.10
N GLU A 290 -4.77 9.24 -17.04
CA GLU A 290 -5.02 9.40 -18.49
C GLU A 290 -6.19 8.52 -18.93
N ALA A 291 -6.21 7.24 -18.53
CA ALA A 291 -7.31 6.34 -18.84
C ALA A 291 -8.65 6.83 -18.29
N LEU A 292 -8.69 7.36 -17.07
CA LEU A 292 -9.92 7.92 -16.48
C LEU A 292 -10.40 9.17 -17.23
N ALA A 293 -9.48 10.04 -17.64
CA ALA A 293 -9.81 11.21 -18.46
C ALA A 293 -10.37 10.80 -19.84
N ASP A 294 -9.75 9.82 -20.49
CA ASP A 294 -10.19 9.26 -21.77
C ASP A 294 -11.55 8.55 -21.65
N GLU A 295 -11.86 7.98 -20.49
CA GLU A 295 -13.17 7.40 -20.14
C GLU A 295 -14.26 8.46 -19.85
N GLY A 296 -13.95 9.76 -19.96
CA GLY A 296 -14.90 10.87 -19.87
C GLY A 296 -14.97 11.55 -18.50
N ALA A 297 -14.05 11.25 -17.58
CA ALA A 297 -13.99 11.98 -16.32
C ALA A 297 -13.61 13.45 -16.54
N ASP A 298 -14.33 14.36 -15.89
CA ASP A 298 -14.05 15.80 -15.94
C ASP A 298 -13.54 16.39 -14.62
N VAL A 299 -13.55 15.58 -13.56
CA VAL A 299 -12.83 15.81 -12.31
C VAL A 299 -11.97 14.58 -12.04
N LEU A 300 -10.69 14.77 -11.78
CA LEU A 300 -9.76 13.71 -11.36
C LEU A 300 -9.37 13.91 -9.89
N SER A 301 -9.43 12.84 -9.12
CA SER A 301 -9.06 12.78 -7.70
C SER A 301 -8.16 11.56 -7.45
N MET A 302 -7.59 11.45 -6.26
CA MET A 302 -6.58 10.43 -5.98
C MET A 302 -6.49 10.03 -4.50
N GLN A 303 -5.91 8.85 -4.30
CA GLN A 303 -5.32 8.38 -3.05
C GLN A 303 -3.95 7.76 -3.36
N GLN A 304 -3.10 8.50 -4.06
CA GLN A 304 -1.72 8.14 -4.40
C GLN A 304 -0.76 9.17 -3.79
N ASP A 305 0.54 8.90 -3.85
CA ASP A 305 1.53 9.73 -3.16
C ASP A 305 2.18 10.79 -4.06
N SER A 306 2.10 10.67 -5.39
CA SER A 306 2.68 11.62 -6.35
C SER A 306 1.65 12.64 -6.89
N PRO A 307 2.08 13.77 -7.50
CA PRO A 307 1.17 14.72 -8.13
C PRO A 307 0.71 14.34 -9.55
N GLU A 308 1.00 13.14 -10.07
CA GLU A 308 0.78 12.81 -11.48
C GLU A 308 -0.69 12.90 -11.93
N THR A 309 -1.65 12.47 -11.11
CA THR A 309 -3.09 12.64 -11.43
C THR A 309 -3.46 14.10 -11.66
N LEU A 310 -2.83 15.01 -10.92
CA LEU A 310 -3.09 16.45 -11.03
C LEU A 310 -2.48 17.03 -12.30
N LYS A 311 -1.25 16.61 -12.64
CA LYS A 311 -0.60 17.01 -13.89
C LYS A 311 -1.42 16.59 -15.11
N VAL A 312 -1.97 15.37 -15.11
CA VAL A 312 -2.86 14.91 -16.18
C VAL A 312 -4.13 15.75 -16.26
N ALA A 313 -4.76 16.09 -15.13
CA ALA A 313 -5.94 16.95 -15.13
C ALA A 313 -5.64 18.34 -15.72
N GLU A 314 -4.50 18.93 -15.36
CA GLU A 314 -4.01 20.21 -15.90
C GLU A 314 -3.83 20.14 -17.43
N GLU A 315 -3.10 19.15 -17.92
CA GLU A 315 -2.83 18.95 -19.36
C GLU A 315 -4.11 18.72 -20.17
N ARG A 316 -5.11 18.06 -19.56
CA ARG A 316 -6.38 17.72 -20.21
C ARG A 316 -7.47 18.77 -20.00
N GLY A 317 -7.17 19.89 -19.34
CA GLY A 317 -8.14 20.95 -19.02
C GLY A 317 -9.32 20.46 -18.19
N LYS A 318 -9.09 19.49 -17.30
CA LYS A 318 -10.06 18.95 -16.34
C LYS A 318 -9.86 19.58 -14.98
N TYR A 319 -10.76 19.31 -14.04
CA TYR A 319 -10.53 19.69 -12.64
C TYR A 319 -9.75 18.62 -11.89
N ALA A 320 -9.05 19.03 -10.84
CA ALA A 320 -8.22 18.15 -10.03
C ALA A 320 -8.43 18.38 -8.52
N ILE A 321 -8.45 17.28 -7.77
CA ILE A 321 -8.40 17.26 -6.31
C ILE A 321 -7.17 16.45 -5.90
N GLY A 322 -6.22 17.11 -5.25
CA GLY A 322 -4.99 16.49 -4.73
C GLY A 322 -5.25 15.64 -3.50
N TYR A 323 -4.19 15.02 -2.99
CA TYR A 323 -4.20 14.25 -1.75
C TYR A 323 -2.87 14.40 -1.02
N ASN A 324 -2.88 14.15 0.28
CA ASN A 324 -1.77 14.29 1.22
C ASN A 324 -1.31 15.73 1.48
N SER A 325 -1.02 16.52 0.44
CA SER A 325 -0.44 17.87 0.53
C SER A 325 -1.24 18.91 -0.26
N ASP A 326 -0.91 20.19 -0.09
CA ASP A 326 -1.38 21.23 -1.03
C ASP A 326 -0.58 21.13 -2.33
N MET A 327 -1.18 20.45 -3.31
CA MET A 327 -0.57 20.18 -4.61
C MET A 327 -0.86 21.24 -5.67
N LYS A 328 -1.41 22.42 -5.30
CA LYS A 328 -1.83 23.46 -6.27
C LYS A 328 -0.77 23.82 -7.31
N ARG A 329 0.51 23.86 -6.91
CA ARG A 329 1.62 24.23 -7.80
C ARG A 329 1.80 23.31 -9.02
N PHE A 330 1.31 22.07 -8.95
CA PHE A 330 1.45 21.09 -10.02
C PHE A 330 0.32 21.17 -11.05
N ALA A 331 -0.78 21.83 -10.71
CA ALA A 331 -1.97 21.91 -11.55
C ALA A 331 -2.75 23.21 -11.30
N PRO A 332 -2.13 24.39 -11.45
CA PRO A 332 -2.69 25.66 -11.00
C PRO A 332 -4.03 26.03 -11.65
N ASN A 333 -4.31 25.53 -12.87
CA ASN A 333 -5.55 25.81 -13.57
C ASN A 333 -6.62 24.73 -13.32
N ALA A 334 -6.23 23.49 -13.10
CA ALA A 334 -7.15 22.39 -12.78
C ALA A 334 -7.52 22.31 -11.29
N TYR A 335 -6.66 22.80 -10.39
CA TYR A 335 -6.77 22.58 -8.95
C TYR A 335 -8.05 23.16 -8.31
N LEU A 336 -8.72 22.33 -7.50
CA LEU A 336 -9.86 22.71 -6.67
C LEU A 336 -9.53 22.79 -5.18
N THR A 337 -8.91 21.76 -4.62
CA THR A 337 -8.45 21.65 -3.21
C THR A 337 -7.67 20.33 -3.04
N SER A 338 -7.29 19.97 -1.81
CA SER A 338 -6.72 18.67 -1.45
C SER A 338 -7.09 18.32 -0.01
N PRO A 339 -7.54 17.09 0.30
CA PRO A 339 -7.45 16.55 1.65
C PRO A 339 -5.99 16.45 2.06
N ILE A 340 -5.61 17.09 3.18
CA ILE A 340 -4.23 17.22 3.62
C ILE A 340 -3.99 16.64 5.01
N TRP A 341 -2.73 16.28 5.25
CA TRP A 341 -2.21 15.89 6.56
C TRP A 341 -1.42 17.03 7.21
N ASN A 342 -1.44 17.07 8.54
CA ASN A 342 -0.62 17.93 9.36
C ASN A 342 0.01 17.12 10.50
N TRP A 343 0.96 16.24 10.15
CA TRP A 343 1.59 15.34 11.11
C TRP A 343 2.33 16.05 12.24
N GLY A 344 2.69 17.32 12.04
CA GLY A 344 3.36 18.15 13.05
C GLY A 344 2.58 18.23 14.37
N VAL A 345 1.24 18.17 14.35
CA VAL A 345 0.45 18.19 15.60
C VAL A 345 0.68 16.95 16.46
N VAL A 346 0.73 15.76 15.83
CA VAL A 346 0.99 14.49 16.52
C VAL A 346 2.43 14.43 16.98
N TYR A 347 3.38 14.80 16.13
CA TYR A 347 4.80 14.72 16.47
C TYR A 347 5.18 15.65 17.62
N LYS A 348 4.65 16.87 17.63
CA LYS A 348 4.84 17.79 18.77
C LYS A 348 4.19 17.26 20.04
N ASP A 349 2.94 16.79 19.98
CA ASP A 349 2.25 16.22 21.16
C ASP A 349 3.00 15.02 21.74
N VAL A 350 3.41 14.07 20.90
CA VAL A 350 4.19 12.91 21.33
C VAL A 350 5.53 13.37 21.92
N ALA A 351 6.30 14.21 21.25
CA ALA A 351 7.58 14.69 21.75
C ALA A 351 7.44 15.41 23.11
N GLU A 352 6.39 16.22 23.28
CA GLU A 352 6.07 16.86 24.55
C GLU A 352 5.74 15.86 25.65
N LYS A 353 4.89 14.85 25.36
CA LYS A 353 4.54 13.80 26.32
C LYS A 353 5.78 12.99 26.74
N VAL A 354 6.67 12.68 25.80
CA VAL A 354 7.94 11.97 26.10
C VAL A 354 8.85 12.85 26.95
N HIS A 355 9.03 14.12 26.56
CA HIS A 355 9.84 15.07 27.31
C HIS A 355 9.36 15.24 28.75
N LYS A 356 8.04 15.32 28.95
CA LYS A 356 7.39 15.44 30.28
C LYS A 356 7.33 14.12 31.04
N GLY A 357 7.67 12.98 30.44
CA GLY A 357 7.55 11.65 31.05
C GLY A 357 6.10 11.16 31.21
N THR A 358 5.16 11.80 30.51
CA THR A 358 3.72 11.51 30.59
C THR A 358 3.22 10.63 29.45
N TRP A 359 4.08 10.32 28.47
CA TRP A 359 3.74 9.45 27.35
C TRP A 359 3.31 8.06 27.84
N LYS A 360 2.25 7.55 27.22
CA LYS A 360 1.77 6.18 27.36
C LYS A 360 1.40 5.66 25.98
N SER A 361 1.54 4.35 25.81
CA SER A 361 1.04 3.71 24.59
C SER A 361 -0.47 3.94 24.46
N GLU A 362 -0.86 4.56 23.35
CA GLU A 362 -2.23 4.87 23.01
C GLU A 362 -2.43 4.77 21.49
N ASP A 363 -3.69 4.85 21.07
CA ASP A 363 -4.08 4.93 19.68
C ASP A 363 -4.56 6.35 19.37
N ILE A 364 -3.72 7.12 18.69
CA ILE A 364 -4.08 8.49 18.30
C ILE A 364 -4.88 8.41 17.00
N TRP A 365 -6.18 8.72 17.05
CA TRP A 365 -7.01 8.83 15.85
C TRP A 365 -7.79 10.14 15.81
N TRP A 366 -7.11 11.21 15.40
CA TRP A 366 -7.65 12.57 15.46
C TRP A 366 -8.22 13.05 14.13
N GLY A 367 -9.19 13.96 14.20
CA GLY A 367 -9.84 14.56 13.03
C GLY A 367 -9.44 16.01 12.81
N MET A 368 -10.34 16.73 12.12
CA MET A 368 -10.19 18.17 11.85
C MET A 368 -10.29 19.01 13.14
N ASP A 369 -10.89 18.49 14.21
CA ASP A 369 -10.98 19.13 15.54
C ASP A 369 -9.62 19.29 16.23
N LYS A 370 -8.63 18.46 15.86
CA LYS A 370 -7.23 18.56 16.29
C LYS A 370 -6.31 19.02 15.17
N GLU A 371 -6.87 19.46 14.05
CA GLU A 371 -6.13 19.95 12.89
C GLU A 371 -5.13 18.94 12.29
N LEU A 372 -5.25 17.63 12.61
CA LEU A 372 -4.39 16.59 12.05
C LEU A 372 -4.67 16.36 10.57
N VAL A 373 -5.94 16.50 10.19
CA VAL A 373 -6.42 16.42 8.81
C VAL A 373 -7.21 17.67 8.47
N GLY A 374 -7.31 17.98 7.19
CA GLY A 374 -8.12 19.12 6.73
C GLY A 374 -8.25 19.18 5.22
N LEU A 375 -8.79 20.29 4.74
CA LEU A 375 -8.74 20.67 3.32
C LEU A 375 -7.72 21.80 3.15
N ALA A 376 -6.86 21.68 2.15
CA ALA A 376 -6.07 22.80 1.63
C ALA A 376 -6.99 23.93 1.12
N PRO A 377 -6.47 25.16 0.99
CA PRO A 377 -7.29 26.30 0.54
C PRO A 377 -8.09 26.00 -0.73
N LEU A 378 -9.39 26.31 -0.70
CA LEU A 378 -10.25 26.11 -1.86
C LEU A 378 -9.89 27.12 -2.96
N SER A 379 -9.79 26.62 -4.19
CA SER A 379 -9.53 27.41 -5.39
C SER A 379 -10.58 28.51 -5.62
N ASP A 380 -10.20 29.57 -6.32
CA ASP A 380 -11.12 30.61 -6.79
C ASP A 380 -12.18 30.06 -7.75
N LYS A 381 -11.86 28.98 -8.45
CA LYS A 381 -12.75 28.23 -9.36
C LYS A 381 -13.93 27.56 -8.67
N VAL A 382 -13.85 27.30 -7.36
CA VAL A 382 -14.98 26.72 -6.62
C VAL A 382 -16.02 27.82 -6.33
N PRO A 383 -17.28 27.67 -6.78
CA PRO A 383 -18.35 28.63 -6.56
C PRO A 383 -18.57 28.96 -5.06
N ALA A 384 -19.05 30.17 -4.79
CA ALA A 384 -19.19 30.68 -3.41
C ALA A 384 -20.21 29.88 -2.59
N ASP A 385 -21.30 29.45 -3.19
CA ASP A 385 -22.31 28.58 -2.59
C ASP A 385 -21.74 27.20 -2.22
N VAL A 386 -20.90 26.62 -3.09
CA VAL A 386 -20.18 25.37 -2.82
C VAL A 386 -19.18 25.54 -1.67
N LYS A 387 -18.41 26.64 -1.65
CA LYS A 387 -17.51 26.98 -0.53
C LYS A 387 -18.27 27.07 0.80
N ALA A 388 -19.39 27.78 0.81
CA ALA A 388 -20.22 27.93 1.99
C ALA A 388 -20.80 26.60 2.48
N LEU A 389 -21.24 25.72 1.56
CA LEU A 389 -21.71 24.37 1.89
C LEU A 389 -20.59 23.54 2.53
N VAL A 390 -19.38 23.56 1.95
CA VAL A 390 -18.22 22.83 2.49
C VAL A 390 -17.85 23.32 3.88
N GLU A 391 -17.76 24.64 4.09
CA GLU A 391 -17.43 25.18 5.43
C GLU A 391 -18.51 24.87 6.46
N LYS A 392 -19.80 24.92 6.08
CA LYS A 392 -20.89 24.49 6.95
C LYS A 392 -20.74 23.01 7.34
N LYS A 393 -20.50 22.12 6.37
CA LYS A 393 -20.35 20.68 6.62
C LYS A 393 -19.10 20.37 7.44
N LYS A 394 -18.00 21.08 7.20
CA LYS A 394 -16.78 21.02 8.02
C LYS A 394 -17.06 21.37 9.47
N ALA A 395 -17.81 22.46 9.73
CA ALA A 395 -18.19 22.85 11.09
C ALA A 395 -19.11 21.81 11.76
N GLU A 396 -20.05 21.21 11.02
CA GLU A 396 -20.90 20.13 11.51
C GLU A 396 -20.07 18.87 11.88
N ILE A 397 -19.07 18.51 11.09
CA ILE A 397 -18.15 17.41 11.39
C ILE A 397 -17.32 17.71 12.65
N ILE A 398 -16.68 18.88 12.72
CA ILE A 398 -15.84 19.28 13.86
C ILE A 398 -16.64 19.30 15.16
N SER A 399 -17.90 19.75 15.10
CA SER A 399 -18.79 19.80 16.29
C SER A 399 -19.43 18.46 16.66
N GLY A 400 -19.24 17.40 15.86
CA GLY A 400 -19.89 16.10 16.07
C GLY A 400 -21.38 16.09 15.74
N LYS A 401 -21.91 17.11 15.09
CA LYS A 401 -23.31 17.15 14.61
C LYS A 401 -23.53 16.30 13.37
N PHE A 402 -22.46 15.97 12.66
CA PHE A 402 -22.51 15.14 11.46
C PHE A 402 -21.35 14.15 11.45
N TYR A 403 -21.68 12.88 11.17
CA TYR A 403 -20.71 11.81 10.94
C TYR A 403 -20.89 11.31 9.51
N VAL A 404 -19.80 11.28 8.73
CA VAL A 404 -19.82 10.90 7.30
C VAL A 404 -20.49 9.54 7.08
N PHE A 405 -20.19 8.58 7.95
CA PHE A 405 -20.70 7.21 7.87
C PHE A 405 -21.95 7.01 8.74
N THR A 406 -22.95 7.86 8.54
CA THR A 406 -24.30 7.71 9.10
C THR A 406 -25.21 7.09 8.05
N GLY A 407 -25.96 6.05 8.41
CA GLY A 407 -26.87 5.38 7.50
C GLY A 407 -28.08 6.24 7.08
N PRO A 408 -28.76 5.87 5.99
CA PRO A 408 -28.66 4.57 5.33
C PRO A 408 -27.47 4.45 4.36
N ILE A 409 -26.65 3.41 4.52
CA ILE A 409 -25.54 3.09 3.60
C ILE A 409 -25.77 1.71 3.00
N LYS A 410 -25.69 1.63 1.67
CA LYS A 410 -25.79 0.39 0.90
C LYS A 410 -24.48 0.09 0.20
N ASP A 411 -24.13 -1.18 0.13
CA ASP A 411 -22.98 -1.64 -0.66
C ASP A 411 -23.25 -1.58 -2.17
N GLU A 412 -22.23 -1.88 -2.97
CA GLU A 412 -22.29 -2.01 -4.43
C GLU A 412 -23.37 -2.97 -4.94
N LYS A 413 -23.70 -4.02 -4.17
CA LYS A 413 -24.72 -5.02 -4.49
C LYS A 413 -26.13 -4.55 -4.09
N GLY A 414 -26.24 -3.42 -3.40
CA GLY A 414 -27.48 -2.84 -2.92
C GLY A 414 -27.94 -3.35 -1.56
N ASN A 415 -27.13 -4.16 -0.87
CA ASN A 415 -27.41 -4.63 0.49
C ASN A 415 -27.28 -3.47 1.47
N LEU A 416 -28.18 -3.39 2.44
CA LEU A 416 -28.10 -2.41 3.52
C LEU A 416 -26.99 -2.82 4.50
N ILE A 417 -25.96 -1.98 4.63
CA ILE A 417 -24.82 -2.20 5.53
C ILE A 417 -25.00 -1.42 6.84
N VAL A 418 -25.48 -0.17 6.73
CA VAL A 418 -25.74 0.70 7.88
C VAL A 418 -27.18 1.17 7.78
N SER A 419 -27.99 0.84 8.79
CA SER A 419 -29.39 1.27 8.86
C SER A 419 -29.50 2.79 9.03
N GLU A 420 -30.64 3.35 8.63
CA GLU A 420 -30.94 4.77 8.79
C GLU A 420 -30.68 5.25 10.23
N GLY A 421 -30.01 6.39 10.37
CA GLY A 421 -29.66 6.99 11.66
C GLY A 421 -28.54 6.30 12.45
N LYS A 422 -28.11 5.08 12.08
CA LYS A 422 -26.97 4.41 12.73
C LYS A 422 -25.67 5.06 12.26
N VAL A 423 -24.82 5.45 13.21
CA VAL A 423 -23.44 5.91 12.96
C VAL A 423 -22.50 4.71 13.07
N MET A 424 -21.59 4.53 12.11
CA MET A 424 -20.53 3.53 12.22
C MET A 424 -19.56 3.88 13.35
N THR A 425 -19.22 2.89 14.15
CA THR A 425 -18.21 2.99 15.22
C THR A 425 -16.79 2.99 14.66
N ASP A 426 -15.86 3.51 15.44
CA ASP A 426 -14.45 3.55 15.06
C ASP A 426 -13.86 2.17 14.66
N PRO A 427 -14.11 1.07 15.40
CA PRO A 427 -13.67 -0.26 14.97
C PRO A 427 -14.29 -0.74 13.66
N GLU A 428 -15.56 -0.40 13.39
CA GLU A 428 -16.21 -0.73 12.10
C GLU A 428 -15.54 0.04 10.96
N LEU A 429 -15.19 1.32 11.16
CA LEU A 429 -14.47 2.13 10.18
C LEU A 429 -13.06 1.59 9.92
N LEU A 430 -12.30 1.28 10.96
CA LEU A 430 -10.92 0.79 10.84
C LEU A 430 -10.83 -0.57 10.12
N LYS A 431 -11.94 -1.33 10.05
CA LYS A 431 -12.06 -2.63 9.37
C LYS A 431 -12.96 -2.60 8.14
N MET A 432 -13.24 -1.42 7.57
CA MET A 432 -14.12 -1.29 6.42
C MET A 432 -13.56 -2.02 5.18
N THR A 433 -14.37 -2.91 4.60
CA THR A 433 -14.00 -3.73 3.43
C THR A 433 -15.05 -3.74 2.32
N PHE A 434 -16.10 -2.93 2.45
CA PHE A 434 -17.17 -2.82 1.45
C PHE A 434 -17.08 -1.48 0.73
N PHE A 435 -17.51 -1.44 -0.53
CA PHE A 435 -17.69 -0.19 -1.25
C PHE A 435 -19.16 0.25 -1.29
N CYS A 436 -19.40 1.56 -1.17
CA CYS A 436 -20.73 2.14 -1.28
C CYS A 436 -21.26 2.06 -2.72
N ARG A 437 -22.58 1.89 -2.86
CA ARG A 437 -23.21 1.73 -4.18
C ARG A 437 -22.81 2.81 -5.19
N ARG A 438 -22.29 2.37 -6.35
CA ARG A 438 -21.76 3.13 -7.53
C ARG A 438 -20.33 3.70 -7.43
N SER A 439 -19.43 3.05 -6.70
CA SER A 439 -18.06 2.93 -7.20
C SER A 439 -18.05 1.84 -8.27
N SER A 440 -18.09 2.20 -9.56
CA SER A 440 -17.88 1.19 -10.59
C SER A 440 -16.39 0.88 -10.64
N GLU A 441 -15.99 -0.27 -10.08
CA GLU A 441 -14.73 -0.89 -10.47
C GLU A 441 -14.86 -1.27 -11.95
N ILE A 442 -14.08 -0.62 -12.82
CA ILE A 442 -13.86 -1.16 -14.16
C ILE A 442 -12.78 -2.23 -14.00
N SER A 443 -13.20 -3.43 -13.62
CA SER A 443 -12.37 -4.62 -13.78
C SER A 443 -12.23 -4.89 -15.28
N GLY A 444 -11.10 -4.46 -15.86
CA GLY A 444 -10.59 -4.89 -17.17
C GLY A 444 -11.46 -4.54 -18.37
N ILE A 445 -11.08 -3.49 -19.11
CA ILE A 445 -11.40 -3.44 -20.54
C ILE A 445 -10.58 -4.56 -21.21
N CYS A 446 -11.22 -5.67 -21.59
CA CYS A 446 -10.63 -6.63 -22.51
C CYS A 446 -10.35 -5.94 -23.85
N ARG A 447 -9.09 -5.61 -24.12
CA ARG A 447 -8.66 -5.23 -25.48
C ARG A 447 -8.53 -6.48 -26.32
N PHE A 448 -9.40 -6.63 -27.31
CA PHE A 448 -9.25 -7.63 -28.36
C PHE A 448 -8.33 -7.08 -29.45
N GLN A 449 -7.23 -7.79 -29.73
CA GLN A 449 -6.36 -7.48 -30.86
C GLN A 449 -6.61 -8.52 -31.96
N LEU A 450 -7.11 -8.08 -33.11
CA LEU A 450 -7.28 -8.91 -34.29
C LEU A 450 -5.91 -9.12 -34.95
N CYS A 451 -5.45 -10.36 -35.02
CA CYS A 451 -4.40 -10.74 -35.96
C CYS A 451 -5.06 -11.05 -37.31
N SER A 452 -4.94 -10.13 -38.28
CA SER A 452 -5.28 -10.43 -39.66
C SER A 452 -4.15 -11.26 -40.27
N GLU A 453 -4.43 -12.54 -40.54
CA GLU A 453 -3.81 -13.41 -41.57
C GLU A 453 -3.93 -14.88 -41.13
N SER A 454 -5.16 -15.42 -41.07
CA SER A 454 -5.45 -16.86 -41.09
C SER A 454 -6.94 -17.10 -41.26
N PRO A 455 -7.38 -18.18 -41.96
CA PRO A 455 -8.80 -18.53 -42.16
C PRO A 455 -9.47 -19.11 -40.90
N SER A 456 -8.86 -18.96 -39.72
CA SER A 456 -9.38 -19.41 -38.43
C SER A 456 -9.35 -18.24 -37.46
N LEU A 457 -10.51 -17.90 -36.86
CA LEU A 457 -10.55 -16.93 -35.77
C LEU A 457 -10.04 -17.61 -34.49
N ILE A 458 -8.91 -17.13 -33.97
CA ILE A 458 -8.34 -17.58 -32.70
C ILE A 458 -8.61 -16.51 -31.65
N PHE A 459 -9.36 -16.86 -30.60
CA PHE A 459 -9.54 -16.01 -29.44
C PHE A 459 -8.66 -16.51 -28.30
N ARG A 460 -7.84 -15.63 -27.73
CA ARG A 460 -7.15 -15.88 -26.46
C ARG A 460 -7.93 -15.22 -25.34
N LEU A 461 -8.37 -16.02 -24.37
CA LEU A 461 -8.99 -15.57 -23.13
C LEU A 461 -7.99 -15.73 -22.00
N ASP A 462 -7.70 -14.64 -21.29
CA ASP A 462 -6.93 -14.67 -20.06
C ASP A 462 -7.90 -14.65 -18.88
N LEU A 463 -7.93 -15.75 -18.13
CA LEU A 463 -8.71 -15.89 -16.91
C LEU A 463 -7.74 -16.22 -15.78
N ASN A 464 -8.02 -15.73 -14.57
CA ASN A 464 -7.23 -15.84 -13.33
C ASN A 464 -6.84 -17.28 -12.89
N GLN A 465 -7.06 -18.31 -13.71
CA GLN A 465 -6.69 -19.70 -13.48
C GLN A 465 -5.89 -20.36 -14.63
N GLY A 466 -5.34 -19.58 -15.59
CA GLY A 466 -4.40 -20.05 -16.61
C GLY A 466 -4.93 -19.98 -18.05
N LEU A 467 -4.01 -19.93 -19.03
CA LEU A 467 -4.33 -19.79 -20.45
C LEU A 467 -5.10 -21.00 -21.00
N GLN A 468 -6.25 -20.75 -21.62
CA GLN A 468 -6.92 -21.73 -22.49
C GLN A 468 -7.09 -21.17 -23.91
N THR A 469 -6.83 -22.02 -24.90
CA THR A 469 -7.03 -21.72 -26.33
C THR A 469 -8.26 -22.47 -26.81
N VAL A 470 -9.23 -21.75 -27.40
CA VAL A 470 -10.44 -22.35 -27.96
C VAL A 470 -10.42 -22.16 -29.47
N HIS A 471 -10.65 -23.25 -30.21
CA HIS A 471 -10.71 -23.26 -31.67
C HIS A 471 -12.18 -23.33 -32.13
N PHE A 472 -12.57 -22.50 -33.09
CA PHE A 472 -13.89 -22.56 -33.74
C PHE A 472 -13.74 -23.00 -35.20
N CYS A 473 -14.63 -23.89 -35.66
CA CYS A 473 -14.67 -24.35 -37.05
C CYS A 473 -15.98 -23.91 -37.74
N GLN A 474 -15.93 -23.72 -39.05
CA GLN A 474 -16.97 -23.02 -39.83
C GLN A 474 -18.33 -23.75 -39.93
N SER A 475 -18.44 -24.97 -39.39
CA SER A 475 -19.64 -25.82 -39.47
C SER A 475 -20.69 -25.58 -38.36
N ASP A 476 -20.44 -24.71 -37.38
CA ASP A 476 -21.31 -24.54 -36.20
C ASP A 476 -22.39 -23.44 -36.33
N PHE A 477 -22.64 -22.93 -37.55
CA PHE A 477 -23.60 -21.84 -37.79
C PHE A 477 -24.93 -22.34 -38.38
N ALA A 478 -26.05 -22.12 -37.69
CA ALA A 478 -27.41 -22.33 -38.22
C ALA A 478 -28.14 -20.99 -38.38
N VAL A 479 -28.79 -20.78 -39.53
CA VAL A 479 -29.50 -19.55 -39.91
C VAL A 479 -31.02 -19.79 -39.88
N GLY A 480 -31.78 -18.97 -39.16
CA GLY A 480 -33.26 -18.99 -39.16
C GLY A 480 -33.85 -17.58 -39.32
N ARG A 481 -34.92 -17.44 -40.10
CA ARG A 481 -35.65 -16.16 -40.35
C ARG A 481 -36.90 -16.04 -39.46
N CYS A 482 -37.19 -14.83 -38.99
CA CYS A 482 -38.50 -14.41 -38.50
C CYS A 482 -38.94 -13.11 -39.20
N SER A 483 -40.24 -12.97 -39.41
CA SER A 483 -40.86 -11.93 -40.24
C SER A 483 -41.01 -10.58 -39.52
N ASP A 484 -40.94 -9.55 -40.37
CA ASP A 484 -41.34 -8.16 -40.24
C ASP A 484 -40.40 -7.19 -39.49
N HIS A 485 -39.57 -6.55 -40.34
CA HIS A 485 -38.77 -5.34 -40.16
C HIS A 485 -37.64 -5.36 -39.11
N LEU A 486 -36.62 -6.17 -39.39
CA LEU A 486 -35.18 -5.86 -39.43
C LEU A 486 -34.44 -7.19 -39.60
N ASP A 487 -33.70 -7.37 -40.71
CA ASP A 487 -32.91 -8.58 -40.96
C ASP A 487 -31.93 -8.82 -39.81
N SER A 488 -32.20 -9.82 -38.98
CA SER A 488 -31.42 -10.15 -37.79
C SER A 488 -31.00 -11.62 -37.81
N LEU A 489 -29.71 -11.88 -37.58
CA LEU A 489 -29.13 -13.22 -37.52
C LEU A 489 -28.98 -13.64 -36.05
N TYR A 490 -29.65 -14.72 -35.65
CA TYR A 490 -29.58 -15.29 -34.31
C TYR A 490 -28.63 -16.49 -34.29
N ILE A 491 -27.61 -16.46 -33.42
CA ILE A 491 -26.72 -17.61 -33.16
C ILE A 491 -26.77 -17.88 -31.66
N GLY A 492 -27.27 -19.05 -31.27
CA GLY A 492 -27.33 -19.50 -29.88
C GLY A 492 -26.50 -20.75 -29.67
N HIS A 493 -25.73 -20.79 -28.59
CA HIS A 493 -25.04 -22.01 -28.14
C HIS A 493 -25.33 -22.28 -26.66
N ARG A 494 -25.56 -23.56 -26.32
CA ARG A 494 -25.95 -24.03 -24.99
C ARG A 494 -24.73 -24.57 -24.25
N PHE A 495 -24.36 -23.97 -23.13
CA PHE A 495 -23.34 -24.51 -22.23
C PHE A 495 -24.03 -25.19 -21.05
N GLY A 496 -24.18 -26.52 -21.13
CA GLY A 496 -24.82 -27.31 -20.07
C GLY A 496 -26.25 -26.87 -19.74
N LYS A 497 -26.79 -27.35 -18.60
CA LYS A 497 -28.22 -27.17 -18.27
C LYS A 497 -28.65 -25.73 -17.94
N ASN A 498 -27.72 -24.81 -17.64
CA ASN A 498 -28.06 -23.52 -17.02
C ASN A 498 -27.40 -22.27 -17.65
N MET A 499 -26.80 -22.35 -18.85
CA MET A 499 -26.18 -21.17 -19.47
C MET A 499 -26.43 -21.10 -20.97
N ALA A 500 -26.91 -19.94 -21.44
CA ALA A 500 -27.08 -19.62 -22.86
C ALA A 500 -26.46 -18.24 -23.11
N LEU A 501 -25.63 -18.14 -24.16
CA LEU A 501 -25.16 -16.87 -24.71
C LEU A 501 -25.99 -16.50 -25.94
N SER A 502 -26.23 -15.20 -26.13
CA SER A 502 -26.90 -14.64 -27.31
C SER A 502 -26.11 -13.43 -27.77
N TYR A 503 -26.03 -13.24 -29.10
CA TYR A 503 -25.31 -12.13 -29.72
C TYR A 503 -26.26 -11.30 -30.58
N HIS A 504 -26.00 -10.00 -30.67
CA HIS A 504 -26.67 -9.09 -31.61
C HIS A 504 -25.66 -8.61 -32.66
N ILE A 505 -26.04 -8.65 -33.93
CA ILE A 505 -25.28 -8.06 -35.03
C ILE A 505 -26.06 -6.85 -35.54
N ILE A 506 -25.47 -5.66 -35.47
CA ILE A 506 -25.99 -4.43 -36.07
C ILE A 506 -24.99 -3.99 -37.14
N HIS A 507 -25.47 -3.72 -38.36
CA HIS A 507 -24.61 -3.41 -39.49
C HIS A 507 -23.96 -2.01 -39.39
N ASN A 508 -22.71 -1.97 -39.85
CA ASN A 508 -21.76 -0.87 -40.02
C ASN A 508 -20.90 -0.43 -38.82
N GLN A 509 -19.68 -1.00 -38.85
CA GLN A 509 -18.39 -0.56 -38.29
C GLN A 509 -18.09 -0.59 -36.79
N TYR A 510 -19.00 -0.98 -35.92
CA TYR A 510 -18.63 -1.31 -34.53
C TYR A 510 -19.45 -2.49 -33.99
N PHE A 511 -18.78 -3.52 -33.48
CA PHE A 511 -19.43 -4.62 -32.75
C PHE A 511 -19.57 -4.24 -31.27
N GLN A 512 -20.79 -4.23 -30.75
CA GLN A 512 -21.04 -4.28 -29.31
C GLN A 512 -21.48 -5.70 -28.92
N ILE A 513 -20.77 -6.32 -27.98
CA ILE A 513 -21.17 -7.59 -27.37
C ILE A 513 -21.81 -7.28 -26.02
N VAL A 514 -23.10 -7.57 -25.88
CA VAL A 514 -23.82 -7.51 -24.60
C VAL A 514 -24.03 -8.94 -24.10
N VAL A 515 -23.44 -9.27 -22.95
CA VAL A 515 -23.60 -10.58 -22.32
C VAL A 515 -24.75 -10.50 -21.30
N HIS A 516 -25.89 -11.14 -21.59
CA HIS A 516 -26.95 -11.35 -20.61
C HIS A 516 -26.75 -12.69 -19.89
N ILE A 517 -26.45 -12.64 -18.59
CA ILE A 517 -26.50 -13.81 -17.72
C ILE A 517 -27.90 -13.91 -17.14
N VAL A 518 -28.72 -14.84 -17.65
CA VAL A 518 -30.05 -15.13 -17.08
C VAL A 518 -29.90 -16.25 -16.05
N LEU A 519 -29.88 -15.88 -14.76
CA LEU A 519 -30.05 -16.83 -13.65
C LEU A 519 -31.54 -17.06 -13.42
N ARG A 520 -32.07 -18.22 -13.83
CA ARG A 520 -33.41 -18.67 -13.41
C ARG A 520 -33.32 -19.19 -11.97
N ILE A 521 -33.87 -18.43 -11.02
CA ILE A 521 -34.17 -18.92 -9.68
C ILE A 521 -35.49 -19.69 -9.76
N SER A 522 -35.46 -20.99 -9.47
CA SER A 522 -36.66 -21.83 -9.38
C SER A 522 -37.46 -21.45 -8.12
N LEU A 523 -38.61 -20.79 -8.30
CA LEU A 523 -39.63 -20.65 -7.26
C LEU A 523 -40.36 -21.99 -7.09
N PHE A 524 -40.49 -22.44 -5.84
CA PHE A 524 -41.24 -23.62 -5.43
C PHE A 524 -42.70 -23.55 -5.91
N ARG A 525 -43.20 -24.68 -6.43
CA ARG A 525 -44.58 -24.89 -6.88
C ARG A 525 -45.40 -25.37 -5.68
N VAL A 526 -46.34 -24.57 -5.21
CA VAL A 526 -47.49 -25.06 -4.42
C VAL A 526 -48.69 -25.02 -5.36
N GLN A 527 -49.22 -26.19 -5.72
CA GLN A 527 -50.65 -26.37 -5.97
C GLN A 527 -51.03 -27.86 -6.08
N ASN A 528 -51.97 -28.21 -5.19
CA ASN A 528 -53.10 -29.14 -5.31
C ASN A 528 -52.87 -30.63 -5.57
N CYS A 529 -53.23 -31.42 -4.55
CA CYS A 529 -53.79 -32.76 -4.70
C CYS A 529 -55.19 -32.67 -5.31
N GLU A 530 -55.50 -33.54 -6.27
CA GLU A 530 -56.87 -33.89 -6.68
C GLU A 530 -57.10 -35.38 -6.41
N SER A 531 -58.13 -35.66 -5.60
CA SER A 531 -59.23 -36.62 -5.76
C SER A 531 -59.76 -37.03 -4.39
#